data_AF-A0A9Q0JGF6-F1
#
_entry.id   AF-A0A9Q0JGF6-F1
#
_cell.length_a   1.000
_cell.length_b   1.000
_cell.length_c   1.000
_cell.angle_alpha   90.00
_cell.angle_beta   90.00
_cell.angle_gamma   90.00
#
_symmetry.space_group_name_H-M   'P 1'
#
loop_
_entity.id
_entity.type
_entity.pdbx_description
1 polymer ?
#
loop_
_entity_poly.entity_id
_entity_poly.type
_entity_poly.pdbx_seq_one_letter_code
_entity_poly.pdbx_strand_id
1 'polypeptide(L)'
;MLLLTSWFFEKATGGGAYKFADLFKEKLGISLDKEDEMNCLVAGANFLLKAIRHEAFTHMEGQKEFVQIDQNDLFPYLLVNIGSGVSIIKVDGDGKFERVSGTNVGGGTYWGLGRLLTKCKSFDELLELSQRGDNRTIDMLVGDIYGGMDYNKIGLSASTIASSFGKAISDKKELDDYSPEDISLSLLRMISYNIGQIAYLNALRFGLKRIFFGGFFIRGHAYTMDTISFAVHFWSKGNAQAMFLRHEGFLGALGAFMSYETHGLDDLMVHHLVERFPMGAPYTGGSIHGPPLGDLNEKISWMEKFVLKGTEITAPVPMAPPGTTGLGGFEVPSSKGGTLRPDASALNVGVLHLVPTLEVFPLLADPKTYEPNTIDLADHSELEYWFTVLSEHLPDLVDKAVASEGGTDDAKRRGDAFARAFSAHLARLMEEPAAYGKLGLANLLELREECLREFQFVDAYRSIKQRENEASLAVLSDLLVEIDSMTEDESQQNAKAVEGADVILGMLPLARELLRRGTEVVLVANSLPALNDVTAMELPDIVAEAAKVILEGMGRAIHTNFNARFKCDALKE
;
A
#
# COMPACT_ATOMS: atom_id res chain seq x y z
N MET A 1 -8.81 -42.60 -1.76
CA MET A 1 -9.13 -42.45 -3.20
C MET A 1 -10.59 -42.05 -3.34
N LEU A 2 -10.84 -40.75 -3.34
CA LEU A 2 -12.08 -40.07 -3.74
C LEU A 2 -11.65 -38.65 -4.08
N LEU A 3 -12.16 -38.06 -5.17
CA LEU A 3 -11.70 -36.75 -5.62
C LEU A 3 -12.52 -35.64 -4.96
N LEU A 4 -11.82 -34.66 -4.38
CA LEU A 4 -12.34 -33.32 -4.14
C LEU A 4 -11.53 -32.33 -4.98
N THR A 5 -11.91 -32.23 -6.26
CA THR A 5 -11.47 -31.13 -7.12
C THR A 5 -12.30 -29.90 -6.80
N SER A 6 -11.89 -29.12 -5.79
CA SER A 6 -12.32 -27.74 -5.66
C SER A 6 -11.73 -26.95 -6.84
N TRP A 7 -12.61 -26.47 -7.73
CA TRP A 7 -12.18 -25.67 -8.87
C TRP A 7 -11.90 -24.26 -8.38
N PHE A 8 -10.61 -23.96 -8.14
CA PHE A 8 -10.17 -22.58 -7.96
C PHE A 8 -10.42 -21.82 -9.27
N PHE A 9 -11.37 -20.89 -9.22
CA PHE A 9 -11.65 -19.92 -10.27
C PHE A 9 -10.96 -18.61 -9.91
N GLU A 10 -9.85 -18.34 -10.58
CA GLU A 10 -9.09 -17.09 -10.42
C GLU A 10 -9.61 -16.09 -11.46
N LYS A 11 -10.22 -14.99 -10.99
CA LYS A 11 -10.70 -13.92 -11.89
C LYS A 11 -9.53 -13.15 -12.48
N ALA A 12 -9.42 -13.18 -13.80
CA ALA A 12 -8.38 -12.51 -14.56
C ALA A 12 -8.99 -11.66 -15.68
N THR A 13 -8.45 -10.46 -15.88
CA THR A 13 -8.88 -9.53 -16.94
C THR A 13 -7.77 -9.23 -17.93
N GLY A 14 -8.13 -8.57 -19.03
CA GLY A 14 -7.22 -8.14 -20.09
C GLY A 14 -6.72 -9.26 -21.00
N GLY A 15 -6.03 -8.87 -22.08
CA GLY A 15 -5.55 -9.82 -23.10
C GLY A 15 -4.68 -10.97 -22.58
N GLY A 16 -4.05 -10.82 -21.41
CA GLY A 16 -3.30 -11.89 -20.72
C GLY A 16 -4.18 -13.06 -20.26
N ALA A 17 -5.37 -12.76 -19.71
CA ALA A 17 -6.32 -13.76 -19.23
C ALA A 17 -6.79 -14.73 -20.34
N TYR A 18 -6.86 -14.24 -21.58
CA TYR A 18 -7.14 -15.08 -22.75
C TYR A 18 -5.90 -15.84 -23.24
N LYS A 19 -4.76 -15.16 -23.34
CA LYS A 19 -3.51 -15.73 -23.90
C LYS A 19 -2.91 -16.84 -23.03
N PHE A 20 -3.09 -16.78 -21.72
CA PHE A 20 -2.45 -17.69 -20.77
C PHE A 20 -3.42 -18.64 -20.03
N ALA A 21 -4.72 -18.62 -20.33
CA ALA A 21 -5.71 -19.50 -19.69
C ALA A 21 -5.32 -20.98 -19.73
N ASP A 22 -4.92 -21.49 -20.91
CA ASP A 22 -4.52 -22.88 -21.06
C ASP A 22 -3.21 -23.17 -20.32
N LEU A 23 -2.27 -22.21 -20.26
CA LEU A 23 -1.00 -22.36 -19.53
C LEU A 23 -1.21 -22.44 -18.01
N PHE A 24 -2.12 -21.64 -17.46
CA PHE A 24 -2.53 -21.73 -16.04
C PHE A 24 -3.18 -23.09 -15.76
N LYS A 25 -4.07 -23.53 -16.64
CA LYS A 25 -4.78 -24.81 -16.51
C LYS A 25 -3.85 -26.03 -16.63
N GLU A 26 -2.88 -25.99 -17.55
CA GLU A 26 -1.90 -27.07 -17.75
C GLU A 26 -0.87 -27.15 -16.61
N LYS A 27 -0.41 -26.01 -16.07
CA LYS A 27 0.66 -25.98 -15.06
C LYS A 27 0.17 -25.98 -13.61
N LEU A 28 -0.97 -25.36 -13.34
CA LEU A 28 -1.47 -25.12 -11.98
C LEU A 28 -2.82 -25.81 -11.72
N GLY A 29 -3.51 -26.30 -12.77
CA GLY A 29 -4.87 -26.84 -12.67
C GLY A 29 -5.97 -25.78 -12.52
N ILE A 30 -5.59 -24.52 -12.29
CA ILE A 30 -6.49 -23.37 -12.10
C ILE A 30 -7.20 -23.04 -13.42
N SER A 31 -8.49 -22.75 -13.35
CA SER A 31 -9.26 -22.27 -14.51
C SER A 31 -9.54 -20.79 -14.35
N LEU A 32 -8.96 -19.95 -15.23
CA LEU A 32 -9.20 -18.51 -15.21
C LEU A 32 -10.65 -18.19 -15.59
N ASP A 33 -11.35 -17.52 -14.69
CA ASP A 33 -12.59 -16.82 -15.00
C ASP A 33 -12.25 -15.47 -15.63
N LYS A 34 -12.90 -15.11 -16.73
CA LYS A 34 -12.36 -14.12 -17.69
C LYS A 34 -13.25 -12.91 -17.81
N GLU A 35 -12.81 -11.85 -17.15
CA GLU A 35 -13.46 -10.55 -17.16
C GLU A 35 -13.03 -9.69 -18.35
N ASP A 36 -13.91 -8.79 -18.77
CA ASP A 36 -13.61 -7.83 -19.85
C ASP A 36 -12.66 -6.72 -19.38
N GLU A 37 -11.68 -6.40 -20.24
CA GLU A 37 -10.64 -5.41 -19.94
C GLU A 37 -11.24 -4.02 -19.68
N MET A 38 -12.25 -3.62 -20.46
CA MET A 38 -12.82 -2.28 -20.42
C MET A 38 -13.77 -2.10 -19.23
N ASN A 39 -14.62 -3.09 -18.97
CA ASN A 39 -15.48 -3.14 -17.78
C ASN A 39 -14.62 -3.02 -16.51
N CYS A 40 -13.56 -3.81 -16.38
CA CYS A 40 -12.70 -3.76 -15.21
C CYS A 40 -11.97 -2.41 -15.07
N LEU A 41 -11.39 -1.88 -16.16
CA LEU A 41 -10.71 -0.58 -16.13
C LEU A 41 -11.63 0.56 -15.66
N VAL A 42 -12.88 0.59 -16.14
CA VAL A 42 -13.84 1.65 -15.76
C VAL A 42 -14.41 1.42 -14.35
N ALA A 43 -14.67 0.16 -13.96
CA ALA A 43 -15.12 -0.16 -12.60
C ALA A 43 -14.07 0.24 -11.54
N GLY A 44 -12.81 -0.15 -11.73
CA GLY A 44 -11.72 0.21 -10.83
C GLY A 44 -11.46 1.73 -10.79
N ALA A 45 -11.55 2.42 -11.94
CA ALA A 45 -11.44 3.88 -11.98
C ALA A 45 -12.58 4.58 -11.24
N ASN A 46 -13.84 4.19 -11.48
CA ASN A 46 -15.00 4.74 -10.79
C ASN A 46 -14.91 4.49 -9.27
N PHE A 47 -14.50 3.29 -8.85
CA PHE A 47 -14.33 2.97 -7.44
C PHE A 47 -13.27 3.84 -6.80
N LEU A 48 -12.06 3.94 -7.35
CA LEU A 48 -10.98 4.73 -6.75
C LEU A 48 -11.36 6.22 -6.69
N LEU A 49 -11.96 6.76 -7.74
CA LEU A 49 -12.39 8.17 -7.81
C LEU A 49 -13.55 8.51 -6.86
N LYS A 50 -14.33 7.51 -6.40
CA LYS A 50 -15.38 7.68 -5.37
C LYS A 50 -14.87 7.38 -3.96
N ALA A 51 -14.22 6.24 -3.77
CA ALA A 51 -13.90 5.68 -2.47
C ALA A 51 -12.60 6.25 -1.86
N ILE A 52 -11.64 6.69 -2.67
CA ILE A 52 -10.33 7.13 -2.20
C ILE A 52 -10.18 8.66 -2.29
N ARG A 53 -10.17 9.32 -1.12
CA ARG A 53 -9.82 10.75 -1.04
C ARG A 53 -8.41 11.00 -1.57
N HIS A 54 -8.26 12.09 -2.31
CA HIS A 54 -6.99 12.47 -2.95
C HIS A 54 -6.44 11.40 -3.91
N GLU A 55 -7.29 10.58 -4.55
CA GLU A 55 -6.88 9.68 -5.63
C GLU A 55 -6.37 10.46 -6.86
N ALA A 56 -7.15 11.45 -7.28
CA ALA A 56 -6.85 12.27 -8.45
C ALA A 56 -5.92 13.45 -8.11
N PHE A 57 -4.95 13.71 -8.98
CA PHE A 57 -4.08 14.87 -8.88
C PHE A 57 -3.69 15.44 -10.24
N THR A 58 -3.55 16.76 -10.33
CA THR A 58 -2.83 17.43 -11.43
C THR A 58 -1.34 17.40 -11.13
N HIS A 59 -0.52 17.35 -12.18
CA HIS A 59 0.94 17.51 -12.10
C HIS A 59 1.41 18.40 -13.24
N MET A 60 2.00 19.55 -12.94
CA MET A 60 2.48 20.51 -13.94
C MET A 60 3.67 21.30 -13.40
N GLU A 61 4.74 21.39 -14.20
CA GLU A 61 5.99 22.08 -13.85
C GLU A 61 6.61 21.57 -12.52
N GLY A 62 6.52 20.25 -12.31
CA GLY A 62 6.96 19.60 -11.07
C GLY A 62 6.05 19.81 -9.85
N GLN A 63 4.98 20.61 -9.96
CA GLN A 63 4.02 20.83 -8.88
C GLN A 63 2.89 19.81 -8.97
N LYS A 64 2.63 19.11 -7.85
CA LYS A 64 1.53 18.15 -7.69
C LYS A 64 0.45 18.74 -6.78
N GLU A 65 -0.78 18.82 -7.30
CA GLU A 65 -1.95 19.28 -6.55
C GLU A 65 -3.05 18.23 -6.57
N PHE A 66 -3.61 17.88 -5.42
CA PHE A 66 -4.72 16.91 -5.36
C PHE A 66 -6.04 17.56 -5.74
N VAL A 67 -6.79 16.93 -6.64
CA VAL A 67 -8.09 17.42 -7.11
C VAL A 67 -9.17 16.83 -6.21
N GLN A 68 -9.88 17.69 -5.47
CA GLN A 68 -11.14 17.30 -4.85
C GLN A 68 -12.23 17.22 -5.93
N ILE A 69 -12.84 16.04 -6.06
CA ILE A 69 -13.91 15.76 -7.00
C ILE A 69 -15.18 15.54 -6.18
N ASP A 70 -16.25 16.26 -6.50
CA ASP A 70 -17.57 15.94 -5.95
C ASP A 70 -18.03 14.60 -6.52
N GLN A 71 -18.23 13.62 -5.64
CA GLN A 71 -18.66 12.26 -6.00
C GLN A 71 -20.03 12.27 -6.70
N ASN A 72 -20.87 13.27 -6.42
CA ASN A 72 -22.18 13.46 -7.03
C ASN A 72 -22.10 14.02 -8.47
N ASP A 73 -20.98 14.64 -8.84
CA ASP A 73 -20.71 15.22 -10.17
C ASP A 73 -19.53 14.50 -10.88
N LEU A 74 -19.16 13.26 -10.52
CA LEU A 74 -18.00 12.60 -11.14
C LEU A 74 -18.08 12.51 -12.68
N PHE A 75 -19.29 12.34 -13.23
CA PHE A 75 -19.53 12.06 -14.64
C PHE A 75 -20.02 13.30 -15.41
N PRO A 76 -19.78 13.39 -16.73
CA PRO A 76 -18.95 12.50 -17.54
C PRO A 76 -17.45 12.84 -17.42
N TYR A 77 -16.60 11.89 -17.81
CA TYR A 77 -15.15 12.08 -17.91
C TYR A 77 -14.54 11.23 -19.03
N LEU A 78 -13.29 11.53 -19.40
CA LEU A 78 -12.49 10.73 -20.34
C LEU A 78 -11.40 9.96 -19.58
N LEU A 79 -11.38 8.62 -19.69
CA LEU A 79 -10.31 7.77 -19.18
C LEU A 79 -9.34 7.44 -20.32
N VAL A 80 -8.05 7.67 -20.08
CA VAL A 80 -6.96 7.42 -21.03
C VAL A 80 -6.02 6.41 -20.40
N ASN A 81 -6.26 5.13 -20.68
CA ASN A 81 -5.45 4.03 -20.14
C ASN A 81 -4.24 3.77 -21.06
N ILE A 82 -3.03 3.99 -20.54
CA ILE A 82 -1.75 3.85 -21.24
C ILE A 82 -1.05 2.56 -20.79
N GLY A 83 -1.15 1.52 -21.61
CA GLY A 83 -0.39 0.28 -21.47
C GLY A 83 0.58 0.10 -22.64
N SER A 84 0.64 -1.11 -23.21
CA SER A 84 1.43 -1.37 -24.42
C SER A 84 0.99 -0.51 -25.61
N GLY A 85 -0.33 -0.29 -25.74
CA GLY A 85 -0.95 0.78 -26.53
C GLY A 85 -1.86 1.62 -25.64
N VAL A 86 -2.71 2.46 -26.23
CA VAL A 86 -3.60 3.37 -25.50
C VAL A 86 -5.06 3.13 -25.86
N SER A 87 -5.92 3.01 -24.85
CA SER A 87 -7.38 3.02 -24.99
C SER A 87 -7.95 4.30 -24.40
N ILE A 88 -8.82 4.96 -25.17
CA ILE A 88 -9.46 6.22 -24.79
C ILE A 88 -10.96 5.94 -24.68
N ILE A 89 -11.48 6.18 -23.49
CA ILE A 89 -12.79 5.71 -23.04
C ILE A 89 -13.57 6.92 -22.53
N LYS A 90 -14.78 7.13 -23.04
CA LYS A 90 -15.73 8.10 -22.50
C LYS A 90 -16.58 7.39 -21.46
N VAL A 91 -16.64 7.92 -20.24
CA VAL A 91 -17.43 7.37 -19.13
C VAL A 91 -18.54 8.36 -18.80
N ASP A 92 -19.79 7.94 -18.99
CA ASP A 92 -21.00 8.72 -18.73
C ASP A 92 -21.69 8.33 -17.40
N GLY A 93 -21.27 7.23 -16.80
CA GLY A 93 -21.76 6.73 -15.51
C GLY A 93 -21.25 5.32 -15.21
N ASP A 94 -21.62 4.78 -14.05
CA ASP A 94 -21.36 3.38 -13.71
C ASP A 94 -22.04 2.44 -14.72
N GLY A 95 -21.29 1.47 -15.22
CA GLY A 95 -21.71 0.58 -16.32
C GLY A 95 -21.98 1.27 -17.67
N LYS A 96 -21.72 2.58 -17.80
CA LYS A 96 -22.08 3.39 -18.97
C LYS A 96 -20.83 4.08 -19.54
N PHE A 97 -20.16 3.39 -20.46
CA PHE A 97 -18.97 3.89 -21.12
C PHE A 97 -18.87 3.44 -22.57
N GLU A 98 -18.04 4.12 -23.36
CA GLU A 98 -17.73 3.79 -24.75
C GLU A 98 -16.22 3.93 -24.99
N ARG A 99 -15.58 2.95 -25.64
CA ARG A 99 -14.18 3.07 -26.10
C ARG A 99 -14.10 3.91 -27.38
N VAL A 100 -14.29 5.22 -27.23
CA VAL A 100 -14.41 6.20 -28.31
C VAL A 100 -13.17 6.32 -29.21
N SER A 101 -11.98 5.97 -28.71
CA SER A 101 -10.72 6.11 -29.46
C SER A 101 -9.59 5.24 -28.87
N GLY A 102 -8.40 5.33 -29.46
CA GLY A 102 -7.15 4.78 -28.97
C GLY A 102 -6.00 5.03 -29.93
N THR A 103 -4.78 4.68 -29.54
CA THR A 103 -3.60 4.70 -30.42
C THR A 103 -2.70 3.50 -30.15
N ASN A 104 -2.02 3.02 -31.18
CA ASN A 104 -0.98 2.00 -31.08
C ASN A 104 0.39 2.59 -30.71
N VAL A 105 0.47 3.92 -30.54
CA VAL A 105 1.64 4.65 -30.02
C VAL A 105 1.48 4.81 -28.50
N GLY A 106 2.08 3.89 -27.73
CA GLY A 106 2.00 3.82 -26.27
C GLY A 106 3.29 3.30 -25.64
N GLY A 107 3.21 2.77 -24.41
CA GLY A 107 4.38 2.30 -23.65
C GLY A 107 5.14 1.15 -24.31
N GLY A 108 4.46 0.30 -25.09
CA GLY A 108 5.08 -0.74 -25.89
C GLY A 108 5.86 -0.18 -27.09
N THR A 109 5.45 0.97 -27.62
CA THR A 109 6.16 1.71 -28.68
C THR A 109 7.39 2.39 -28.12
N TYR A 110 7.28 3.00 -26.94
CA TYR A 110 8.41 3.58 -26.21
C TYR A 110 9.50 2.53 -25.95
N TRP A 111 9.12 1.42 -25.32
CA TRP A 111 10.05 0.31 -25.03
C TRP A 111 10.62 -0.32 -26.30
N GLY A 112 9.79 -0.56 -27.31
CA GLY A 112 10.19 -1.19 -28.57
C GLY A 112 11.19 -0.35 -29.37
N LEU A 113 10.91 0.95 -29.55
CA LEU A 113 11.82 1.86 -30.24
C LEU A 113 13.08 2.15 -29.41
N GLY A 114 12.93 2.36 -28.10
CA GLY A 114 14.05 2.58 -27.19
C GLY A 114 15.03 1.42 -27.24
N ARG A 115 14.56 0.20 -26.99
CA ARG A 115 15.39 -1.03 -27.09
C ARG A 115 16.10 -1.19 -28.44
N LEU A 116 15.48 -0.79 -29.55
CA LEU A 116 16.10 -0.87 -30.89
C LEU A 116 17.17 0.20 -31.12
N LEU A 117 17.01 1.39 -30.54
CA LEU A 117 17.90 2.54 -30.76
C LEU A 117 19.02 2.65 -29.70
N THR A 118 18.69 2.41 -28.43
CA THR A 118 19.62 2.52 -27.28
C THR A 118 20.29 1.20 -26.90
N LYS A 119 19.79 0.07 -27.41
CA LYS A 119 20.22 -1.31 -27.09
C LYS A 119 19.89 -1.77 -25.64
N CYS A 120 19.05 -1.00 -24.91
CA CYS A 120 18.60 -1.32 -23.55
C CYS A 120 17.80 -2.63 -23.42
N LYS A 121 17.78 -3.19 -22.21
CA LYS A 121 17.19 -4.51 -21.89
C LYS A 121 15.84 -4.39 -21.19
N SER A 122 15.68 -3.48 -20.23
CA SER A 122 14.41 -3.29 -19.50
C SER A 122 13.66 -2.01 -19.92
N PHE A 123 12.44 -1.83 -19.37
CA PHE A 123 11.67 -0.59 -19.50
C PHE A 123 12.23 0.49 -18.55
N ASP A 124 12.64 0.07 -17.35
CA ASP A 124 13.13 0.91 -16.26
C ASP A 124 14.47 1.55 -16.61
N GLU A 125 15.43 0.77 -17.15
CA GLU A 125 16.73 1.25 -17.67
C GLU A 125 16.56 2.36 -18.71
N LEU A 126 15.60 2.19 -19.63
CA LEU A 126 15.27 3.19 -20.64
C LEU A 126 14.71 4.46 -19.99
N LEU A 127 13.89 4.32 -18.95
CA LEU A 127 13.27 5.43 -18.23
C LEU A 127 14.26 6.18 -17.32
N GLU A 128 15.23 5.49 -16.71
CA GLU A 128 16.39 6.06 -16.00
C GLU A 128 17.32 6.85 -16.93
N LEU A 129 17.54 6.37 -18.16
CA LEU A 129 18.26 7.12 -19.20
C LEU A 129 17.53 8.42 -19.56
N SER A 130 16.19 8.38 -19.68
CA SER A 130 15.40 9.57 -20.05
C SER A 130 15.55 10.73 -19.05
N GLN A 131 15.77 10.43 -17.77
CA GLN A 131 15.95 11.44 -16.72
C GLN A 131 17.27 12.23 -16.86
N ARG A 132 18.23 11.69 -17.63
CA ARG A 132 19.58 12.25 -17.81
C ARG A 132 19.81 12.85 -19.21
N GLY A 133 18.83 12.76 -20.11
CA GLY A 133 18.94 13.20 -21.50
C GLY A 133 18.71 14.69 -21.71
N ASP A 134 19.23 15.19 -22.83
CA ASP A 134 18.93 16.52 -23.36
C ASP A 134 18.27 16.39 -24.75
N ASN A 135 16.94 16.48 -24.81
CA ASN A 135 16.22 16.33 -26.08
C ASN A 135 16.54 17.43 -27.10
N ARG A 136 17.21 18.54 -26.71
CA ARG A 136 17.60 19.65 -27.60
C ARG A 136 18.65 19.24 -28.64
N THR A 137 19.35 18.12 -28.44
CA THR A 137 20.36 17.57 -29.38
C THR A 137 19.73 16.83 -30.57
N ILE A 138 18.50 16.34 -30.41
CA ILE A 138 17.79 15.43 -31.34
C ILE A 138 16.50 16.06 -31.89
N ASP A 139 15.75 16.77 -31.05
CA ASP A 139 14.49 17.40 -31.46
C ASP A 139 14.73 18.73 -32.15
N MET A 140 14.00 18.98 -33.23
CA MET A 140 13.89 20.30 -33.83
C MET A 140 12.87 21.11 -33.04
N LEU A 141 13.29 22.22 -32.45
CA LEU A 141 12.43 23.13 -31.69
C LEU A 141 11.93 24.27 -32.58
N VAL A 142 10.90 24.98 -32.12
CA VAL A 142 10.41 26.21 -32.77
C VAL A 142 11.52 27.25 -32.84
N GLY A 143 12.36 27.36 -31.80
CA GLY A 143 13.51 28.26 -31.79
C GLY A 143 14.53 27.98 -32.88
N ASP A 144 14.77 26.70 -33.22
CA ASP A 144 15.71 26.33 -34.30
C ASP A 144 15.20 26.80 -35.68
N ILE A 145 13.88 26.85 -35.87
CA ILE A 145 13.22 27.27 -37.13
C ILE A 145 13.08 28.80 -37.20
N TYR A 146 12.76 29.45 -36.09
CA TYR A 146 12.46 30.88 -36.02
C TYR A 146 13.61 31.75 -35.46
N GLY A 147 14.84 31.23 -35.45
CA GLY A 147 16.05 32.00 -35.11
C GLY A 147 16.15 32.40 -33.63
N GLY A 148 15.75 31.50 -32.72
CA GLY A 148 15.72 31.71 -31.27
C GLY A 148 14.48 32.44 -30.74
N MET A 149 13.54 32.82 -31.60
CA MET A 149 12.34 33.57 -31.22
C MET A 149 11.10 32.67 -31.03
N ASP A 150 10.21 33.08 -30.13
CA ASP A 150 8.87 32.49 -29.98
C ASP A 150 8.00 32.79 -31.22
N TYR A 151 7.23 31.80 -31.69
CA TYR A 151 6.27 32.00 -32.77
C TYR A 151 4.93 32.55 -32.23
N ASN A 152 5.03 33.77 -31.69
CA ASN A 152 3.97 34.52 -31.00
C ASN A 152 2.61 34.55 -31.71
N LYS A 153 2.59 34.49 -33.05
CA LYS A 153 1.34 34.49 -33.85
C LYS A 153 0.40 33.32 -33.52
N ILE A 154 0.93 32.19 -33.05
CA ILE A 154 0.17 31.02 -32.62
C ILE A 154 0.52 30.52 -31.21
N GLY A 155 1.27 31.32 -30.44
CA GLY A 155 1.55 31.06 -29.02
C GLY A 155 2.57 29.95 -28.72
N LEU A 156 3.38 29.53 -29.70
CA LEU A 156 4.45 28.53 -29.47
C LEU A 156 5.72 29.21 -28.95
N SER A 157 6.27 28.71 -27.84
CA SER A 157 7.58 29.14 -27.34
C SER A 157 8.73 28.61 -28.19
N ALA A 158 9.87 29.28 -28.18
CA ALA A 158 11.11 28.82 -28.82
C ALA A 158 11.57 27.44 -28.29
N SER A 159 11.24 27.11 -27.03
CA SER A 159 11.50 25.81 -26.39
C SER A 159 10.53 24.69 -26.78
N THR A 160 9.43 24.99 -27.48
CA THR A 160 8.45 23.97 -27.89
C THR A 160 9.04 23.10 -29.02
N ILE A 161 8.82 21.78 -28.95
CA ILE A 161 9.22 20.84 -30.02
C ILE A 161 8.38 21.12 -31.27
N ALA A 162 9.04 21.38 -32.40
CA ALA A 162 8.41 21.53 -33.72
C ALA A 162 8.43 20.22 -34.52
N SER A 163 9.48 19.40 -34.35
CA SER A 163 9.55 18.02 -34.85
C SER A 163 10.44 17.17 -33.96
N SER A 164 9.88 16.17 -33.30
CA SER A 164 10.67 15.14 -32.61
C SER A 164 11.63 14.47 -33.59
N PHE A 165 12.85 14.15 -33.14
CA PHE A 165 13.94 13.60 -33.99
C PHE A 165 14.32 14.47 -35.21
N GLY A 166 13.82 15.70 -35.34
CA GLY A 166 14.01 16.51 -36.55
C GLY A 166 15.46 16.91 -36.85
N LYS A 167 16.35 16.95 -35.85
CA LYS A 167 17.78 17.23 -36.08
C LYS A 167 18.52 16.03 -36.68
N ALA A 168 18.07 14.80 -36.43
CA ALA A 168 18.63 13.59 -37.04
C ALA A 168 18.43 13.48 -38.56
N ILE A 169 17.66 14.39 -39.17
CA ILE A 169 17.52 14.53 -40.62
C ILE A 169 18.55 15.53 -41.20
N SER A 170 19.04 16.46 -40.37
CA SER A 170 19.86 17.61 -40.78
C SER A 170 21.33 17.46 -40.39
N ASP A 171 21.59 16.83 -39.25
CA ASP A 171 22.94 16.51 -38.78
C ASP A 171 23.53 15.34 -39.57
N LYS A 172 24.83 15.42 -39.89
CA LYS A 172 25.60 14.31 -40.48
C LYS A 172 26.13 13.37 -39.40
N LYS A 173 25.23 12.87 -38.57
CA LYS A 173 25.49 11.96 -37.44
C LYS A 173 24.90 10.59 -37.75
N GLU A 174 25.62 9.54 -37.40
CA GLU A 174 25.09 8.17 -37.37
C GLU A 174 24.45 7.88 -36.01
N LEU A 175 23.77 6.73 -35.86
CA LEU A 175 23.08 6.38 -34.61
C LEU A 175 24.01 6.35 -33.39
N ASP A 176 25.25 5.87 -33.54
CA ASP A 176 26.23 5.79 -32.46
C ASP A 176 26.85 7.15 -32.08
N ASP A 177 26.53 8.26 -32.78
CA ASP A 177 26.91 9.64 -32.40
C ASP A 177 25.91 10.29 -31.42
N TYR A 178 24.78 9.63 -31.13
CA TYR A 178 23.73 10.12 -30.22
C TYR A 178 23.75 9.37 -28.89
N SER A 179 23.49 10.07 -27.78
CA SER A 179 23.43 9.43 -26.47
C SER A 179 22.15 8.59 -26.32
N PRO A 180 22.22 7.41 -25.68
CA PRO A 180 21.05 6.65 -25.25
C PRO A 180 20.05 7.48 -24.42
N GLU A 181 20.58 8.38 -23.59
CA GLU A 181 19.84 9.33 -22.75
C GLU A 181 18.97 10.29 -23.57
N ASP A 182 19.54 10.98 -24.56
CA ASP A 182 18.83 11.96 -25.40
C ASP A 182 17.78 11.28 -26.27
N ILE A 183 18.11 10.12 -26.85
CA ILE A 183 17.19 9.27 -27.62
C ILE A 183 16.00 8.89 -26.75
N SER A 184 16.25 8.41 -25.53
CA SER A 184 15.19 7.99 -24.62
C SER A 184 14.27 9.14 -24.22
N LEU A 185 14.83 10.30 -23.86
CA LEU A 185 14.02 11.47 -23.52
C LEU A 185 13.21 11.98 -24.72
N SER A 186 13.78 12.02 -25.92
CA SER A 186 13.03 12.40 -27.14
C SER A 186 11.88 11.42 -27.44
N LEU A 187 12.11 10.09 -27.34
CA LEU A 187 11.03 9.09 -27.44
C LEU A 187 9.93 9.31 -26.39
N LEU A 188 10.31 9.49 -25.12
CA LEU A 188 9.38 9.66 -24.00
C LEU A 188 8.51 10.90 -24.21
N ARG A 189 9.14 12.04 -24.57
CA ARG A 189 8.44 13.30 -24.83
C ARG A 189 7.53 13.21 -26.05
N MET A 190 8.02 12.65 -27.16
CA MET A 190 7.25 12.45 -28.40
C MET A 190 5.95 11.66 -28.14
N ILE A 191 6.07 10.53 -27.43
CA ILE A 191 4.93 9.64 -27.15
C ILE A 191 3.97 10.29 -26.15
N SER A 192 4.48 10.82 -25.05
CA SER A 192 3.66 11.48 -24.01
C SER A 192 2.88 12.68 -24.57
N TYR A 193 3.52 13.50 -25.42
CA TYR A 193 2.86 14.65 -26.06
C TYR A 193 1.78 14.22 -27.06
N ASN A 194 2.04 13.19 -27.87
CA ASN A 194 1.03 12.63 -28.78
C ASN A 194 -0.18 12.10 -28.01
N ILE A 195 0.04 11.39 -26.89
CA ILE A 195 -1.05 10.86 -26.06
C ILE A 195 -1.88 12.01 -25.46
N GLY A 196 -1.23 13.03 -24.88
CA GLY A 196 -1.93 14.22 -24.35
C GLY A 196 -2.72 14.98 -25.41
N GLN A 197 -2.17 15.14 -26.63
CA GLN A 197 -2.88 15.78 -27.75
C GLN A 197 -4.09 14.96 -28.21
N ILE A 198 -3.94 13.64 -28.42
CA ILE A 198 -5.04 12.77 -28.86
C ILE A 198 -6.12 12.68 -27.77
N ALA A 199 -5.74 12.64 -26.50
CA ALA A 199 -6.67 12.71 -25.36
C ALA A 199 -7.48 14.00 -25.38
N TYR A 200 -6.82 15.17 -25.50
CA TYR A 200 -7.52 16.45 -25.59
C TYR A 200 -8.43 16.55 -26.83
N LEU A 201 -8.00 16.07 -28.00
CA LEU A 201 -8.85 16.07 -29.20
C LEU A 201 -10.13 15.23 -29.02
N ASN A 202 -10.07 14.14 -28.24
CA ASN A 202 -11.24 13.35 -27.88
C ASN A 202 -12.10 14.07 -26.82
N ALA A 203 -11.49 14.65 -25.80
CA ALA A 203 -12.20 15.44 -24.79
C ALA A 203 -12.98 16.61 -25.45
N LEU A 204 -12.33 17.36 -26.35
CA LEU A 204 -12.92 18.43 -27.15
C LEU A 204 -14.09 17.94 -28.02
N ARG A 205 -13.96 16.78 -28.69
CA ARG A 205 -15.03 16.17 -29.50
C ARG A 205 -16.29 15.87 -28.69
N PHE A 206 -16.15 15.52 -27.41
CA PHE A 206 -17.26 15.16 -26.54
C PHE A 206 -17.63 16.25 -25.50
N GLY A 207 -17.02 17.44 -25.58
CA GLY A 207 -17.28 18.55 -24.65
C GLY A 207 -16.75 18.33 -23.22
N LEU A 208 -15.86 17.37 -23.02
CA LEU A 208 -15.35 16.96 -21.71
C LEU A 208 -14.19 17.85 -21.27
N LYS A 209 -14.18 18.24 -19.99
CA LYS A 209 -13.06 18.96 -19.35
C LYS A 209 -12.17 18.06 -18.49
N ARG A 210 -12.73 16.98 -17.96
CA ARG A 210 -12.07 16.00 -17.10
C ARG A 210 -11.42 14.91 -17.95
N ILE A 211 -10.09 14.83 -17.88
CA ILE A 211 -9.29 13.78 -18.53
C ILE A 211 -8.44 13.10 -17.46
N PHE A 212 -8.80 11.86 -17.11
CA PHE A 212 -8.02 11.02 -16.21
C PHE A 212 -7.09 10.12 -17.03
N PHE A 213 -5.81 10.18 -16.74
CA PHE A 213 -4.79 9.30 -17.29
C PHE A 213 -4.50 8.17 -16.29
N GLY A 214 -4.35 6.96 -16.81
CA GLY A 214 -4.03 5.78 -16.03
C GLY A 214 -3.18 4.79 -16.82
N GLY A 215 -2.91 3.63 -16.23
CA GLY A 215 -2.09 2.59 -16.83
C GLY A 215 -0.60 2.68 -16.49
N PHE A 216 0.08 1.53 -16.55
CA PHE A 216 1.43 1.32 -16.00
C PHE A 216 2.59 1.96 -16.81
N PHE A 217 2.29 2.87 -17.73
CA PHE A 217 3.31 3.67 -18.44
C PHE A 217 3.77 4.89 -17.63
N ILE A 218 2.88 5.47 -16.81
CA ILE A 218 3.12 6.76 -16.16
C ILE A 218 3.98 6.57 -14.91
N ARG A 219 3.60 5.63 -14.03
CA ARG A 219 4.33 5.19 -12.82
C ARG A 219 4.82 6.35 -11.95
N GLY A 220 4.04 7.43 -11.87
CA GLY A 220 4.42 8.65 -11.15
C GLY A 220 5.65 9.41 -11.68
N HIS A 221 6.14 9.12 -12.89
CA HIS A 221 7.30 9.84 -13.45
C HIS A 221 6.93 11.27 -13.87
N ALA A 222 7.49 12.25 -13.16
CA ALA A 222 7.23 13.69 -13.33
C ALA A 222 7.27 14.15 -14.80
N TYR A 223 8.34 13.81 -15.54
CA TYR A 223 8.49 14.20 -16.95
C TYR A 223 7.36 13.69 -17.87
N THR A 224 6.84 12.48 -17.62
CA THR A 224 5.72 11.90 -18.38
C THR A 224 4.44 12.68 -18.10
N MET A 225 4.17 12.94 -16.82
CA MET A 225 2.99 13.68 -16.38
C MET A 225 3.04 15.14 -16.85
N ASP A 226 4.15 15.85 -16.66
CA ASP A 226 4.36 17.22 -17.12
C ASP A 226 4.20 17.35 -18.65
N THR A 227 4.70 16.39 -19.43
CA THR A 227 4.55 16.42 -20.90
C THR A 227 3.08 16.22 -21.33
N ILE A 228 2.35 15.33 -20.65
CA ILE A 228 0.91 15.12 -20.89
C ILE A 228 0.11 16.37 -20.49
N SER A 229 0.36 16.91 -19.29
CA SER A 229 -0.28 18.13 -18.78
C SER A 229 -0.01 19.34 -19.66
N PHE A 230 1.25 19.55 -20.08
CA PHE A 230 1.60 20.60 -21.02
C PHE A 230 0.84 20.47 -22.34
N ALA A 231 0.76 19.26 -22.91
CA ALA A 231 0.00 19.04 -24.15
C ALA A 231 -1.51 19.35 -23.98
N VAL A 232 -2.14 18.86 -22.92
CA VAL A 232 -3.57 19.11 -22.63
C VAL A 232 -3.83 20.59 -22.33
N HIS A 233 -2.99 21.23 -21.51
CA HIS A 233 -3.11 22.65 -21.17
C HIS A 233 -2.91 23.53 -22.41
N PHE A 234 -1.87 23.28 -23.21
CA PHE A 234 -1.55 24.05 -24.41
C PHE A 234 -2.67 24.00 -25.44
N TRP A 235 -3.11 22.79 -25.84
CA TRP A 235 -4.13 22.65 -26.87
C TRP A 235 -5.53 23.10 -26.38
N SER A 236 -5.82 22.99 -25.08
CA SER A 236 -7.05 23.51 -24.49
C SER A 236 -7.03 25.01 -24.16
N LYS A 237 -5.85 25.67 -24.19
CA LYS A 237 -5.64 27.01 -23.63
C LYS A 237 -6.11 27.11 -22.17
N GLY A 238 -5.77 26.09 -21.38
CA GLY A 238 -6.17 25.96 -19.97
C GLY A 238 -7.63 25.56 -19.71
N ASN A 239 -8.45 25.29 -20.74
CA ASN A 239 -9.87 24.93 -20.56
C ASN A 239 -10.10 23.45 -20.19
N ALA A 240 -9.07 22.62 -20.24
CA ALA A 240 -9.08 21.23 -19.80
C ALA A 240 -7.78 20.94 -19.01
N GLN A 241 -7.85 19.99 -18.07
CA GLN A 241 -6.73 19.58 -17.23
C GLN A 241 -6.47 18.08 -17.38
N ALA A 242 -5.19 17.70 -17.35
CA ALA A 242 -4.78 16.32 -17.20
C ALA A 242 -4.72 15.97 -15.71
N MET A 243 -5.41 14.91 -15.32
CA MET A 243 -5.39 14.37 -13.97
C MET A 243 -4.84 12.96 -14.00
N PHE A 244 -4.05 12.60 -12.99
CA PHE A 244 -3.42 11.30 -12.81
C PHE A 244 -4.02 10.62 -11.57
N LEU A 245 -3.95 9.29 -11.54
CA LEU A 245 -4.51 8.47 -10.47
C LEU A 245 -3.38 7.86 -9.64
N ARG A 246 -3.45 7.92 -8.31
CA ARG A 246 -2.44 7.31 -7.43
C ARG A 246 -2.28 5.80 -7.67
N HIS A 247 -3.36 5.11 -8.03
CA HIS A 247 -3.38 3.67 -8.28
C HIS A 247 -3.59 3.34 -9.77
N GLU A 248 -3.12 4.22 -10.65
CA GLU A 248 -3.19 4.14 -12.12
C GLU A 248 -2.82 2.77 -12.73
N GLY A 249 -1.89 2.04 -12.12
CA GLY A 249 -1.47 0.72 -12.59
C GLY A 249 -2.47 -0.41 -12.32
N PHE A 250 -3.39 -0.24 -11.38
CA PHE A 250 -4.16 -1.33 -10.77
C PHE A 250 -5.65 -1.37 -11.17
N LEU A 251 -6.12 -0.39 -11.94
CA LEU A 251 -7.54 -0.21 -12.30
C LEU A 251 -8.22 -1.51 -12.77
N GLY A 252 -7.57 -2.24 -13.69
CA GLY A 252 -8.09 -3.51 -14.22
C GLY A 252 -8.14 -4.63 -13.18
N ALA A 253 -7.09 -4.79 -12.37
CA ALA A 253 -7.08 -5.82 -11.32
C ALA A 253 -8.16 -5.54 -10.26
N LEU A 254 -8.34 -4.27 -9.88
CA LEU A 254 -9.35 -3.85 -8.93
C LEU A 254 -10.77 -4.03 -9.46
N GLY A 255 -11.03 -3.70 -10.72
CA GLY A 255 -12.32 -3.97 -11.35
C GLY A 255 -12.61 -5.47 -11.56
N ALA A 256 -11.58 -6.30 -11.76
CA ALA A 256 -11.72 -7.76 -11.80
C ALA A 256 -12.06 -8.31 -10.40
N PHE A 257 -11.45 -7.79 -9.35
CA PHE A 257 -11.80 -8.10 -7.96
C PHE A 257 -13.25 -7.68 -7.63
N MET A 258 -13.66 -6.45 -7.97
CA MET A 258 -15.05 -6.00 -7.75
C MET A 258 -16.08 -6.78 -8.57
N SER A 259 -15.70 -7.42 -9.69
CA SER A 259 -16.63 -8.26 -10.47
C SER A 259 -17.13 -9.51 -9.74
N TYR A 260 -16.55 -9.88 -8.59
CA TYR A 260 -17.15 -10.88 -7.68
C TYR A 260 -18.51 -10.40 -7.13
N GLU A 261 -18.78 -9.09 -7.11
CA GLU A 261 -19.92 -8.46 -6.44
C GLU A 261 -21.17 -8.30 -7.36
N THR A 262 -21.16 -8.88 -8.56
CA THR A 262 -22.28 -8.85 -9.54
C THR A 262 -23.54 -9.64 -9.12
N HIS A 263 -23.66 -9.99 -7.84
CA HIS A 263 -24.82 -10.65 -7.23
C HIS A 263 -25.64 -9.77 -6.26
N GLY A 264 -25.40 -8.45 -6.23
CA GLY A 264 -26.45 -7.47 -5.88
C GLY A 264 -26.11 -6.43 -4.81
N LEU A 265 -25.26 -5.44 -5.13
CA LEU A 265 -24.87 -4.36 -4.23
C LEU A 265 -24.94 -2.96 -4.89
N ASP A 266 -26.14 -2.54 -5.32
CA ASP A 266 -26.37 -1.14 -5.78
C ASP A 266 -26.28 -0.13 -4.59
N ASP A 267 -26.65 -0.55 -3.37
CA ASP A 267 -26.67 0.31 -2.17
C ASP A 267 -25.27 0.63 -1.60
N LEU A 268 -24.21 -0.06 -2.05
CA LEU A 268 -22.81 0.18 -1.63
C LEU A 268 -22.33 1.62 -1.94
N MET A 269 -23.02 2.32 -2.85
CA MET A 269 -22.68 3.67 -3.31
C MET A 269 -22.97 4.79 -2.29
N VAL A 270 -23.73 4.54 -1.23
CA VAL A 270 -24.28 5.60 -0.35
C VAL A 270 -23.42 5.85 0.90
N HIS A 271 -22.68 4.86 1.38
CA HIS A 271 -21.91 4.97 2.61
C HIS A 271 -20.44 5.32 2.36
N HIS A 272 -20.10 6.57 2.69
CA HIS A 272 -18.73 7.12 2.70
C HIS A 272 -17.72 6.06 3.18
N LEU A 273 -16.75 5.71 2.33
CA LEU A 273 -15.62 4.90 2.76
C LEU A 273 -14.86 5.69 3.84
N VAL A 274 -14.85 5.17 5.07
CA VAL A 274 -14.21 5.86 6.20
C VAL A 274 -12.71 5.96 5.91
N GLU A 275 -12.20 7.17 6.06
CA GLU A 275 -10.80 7.50 5.84
C GLU A 275 -9.93 6.67 6.80
N ARG A 276 -9.08 5.77 6.27
CA ARG A 276 -8.10 5.04 7.10
C ARG A 276 -7.12 6.06 7.69
N PHE A 277 -7.41 6.51 8.90
CA PHE A 277 -6.53 7.37 9.67
C PHE A 277 -5.16 6.69 9.83
N PRO A 278 -4.05 7.40 9.57
CA PRO A 278 -2.74 6.96 10.02
C PRO A 278 -2.68 7.11 11.55
N MET A 279 -3.26 6.14 12.28
CA MET A 279 -3.20 6.07 13.75
C MET A 279 -1.79 5.75 14.27
N GLY A 280 -0.85 5.44 13.36
CA GLY A 280 0.58 5.56 13.61
C GLY A 280 0.98 7.01 13.90
N ALA A 281 1.03 7.33 15.20
CA ALA A 281 1.48 8.58 15.83
C ALA A 281 0.54 9.80 15.82
N PRO A 282 -0.34 9.90 16.83
CA PRO A 282 -0.85 11.17 17.37
C PRO A 282 -0.13 11.61 18.68
N TYR A 283 0.89 10.87 19.14
CA TYR A 283 1.54 11.08 20.45
C TYR A 283 2.95 11.70 20.40
N THR A 284 3.55 11.86 19.21
CA THR A 284 4.78 12.64 19.03
C THR A 284 4.42 14.10 18.75
N GLY A 285 5.09 15.05 19.43
CA GLY A 285 4.68 16.46 19.52
C GLY A 285 4.91 17.33 18.27
N GLY A 286 4.46 16.88 17.10
CA GLY A 286 4.47 17.66 15.86
C GLY A 286 3.50 18.84 15.90
N SER A 287 3.84 19.91 15.17
CA SER A 287 2.98 21.10 15.05
C SER A 287 1.83 20.84 14.07
N ILE A 288 0.58 20.85 14.53
CA ILE A 288 -0.60 20.71 13.66
C ILE A 288 -0.74 21.96 12.80
N HIS A 289 -0.58 21.81 11.48
CA HIS A 289 -0.79 22.88 10.49
C HIS A 289 -2.04 22.62 9.65
N GLY A 290 -3.14 23.25 10.04
CA GLY A 290 -4.42 23.26 9.32
C GLY A 290 -5.52 23.91 10.17
N PRO A 291 -6.61 24.41 9.57
CA PRO A 291 -7.78 24.80 10.34
C PRO A 291 -8.43 23.55 10.97
N PRO A 292 -8.92 23.61 12.22
CA PRO A 292 -9.61 22.49 12.83
C PRO A 292 -10.92 22.20 12.08
N LEU A 293 -11.14 20.93 11.73
CA LEU A 293 -12.41 20.46 11.15
C LEU A 293 -13.49 20.47 12.23
N GLY A 294 -14.44 21.39 12.11
CA GLY A 294 -15.67 21.41 12.89
C GLY A 294 -16.74 20.48 12.30
N ASP A 295 -17.66 20.03 13.15
CA ASP A 295 -18.78 19.12 12.87
C ASP A 295 -18.43 17.77 12.23
N LEU A 296 -18.05 16.83 13.10
CA LEU A 296 -18.12 15.38 12.90
C LEU A 296 -18.98 14.72 14.01
N ASN A 297 -19.98 15.48 14.52
CA ASN A 297 -20.68 15.28 15.79
C ASN A 297 -21.76 14.18 15.81
N GLU A 298 -21.99 13.47 14.70
CA GLU A 298 -22.96 12.36 14.65
C GLU A 298 -22.32 11.09 14.05
N LYS A 299 -22.26 10.03 14.88
CA LYS A 299 -21.92 8.62 14.56
C LYS A 299 -20.45 8.11 14.58
N ILE A 300 -19.58 8.48 15.54
CA ILE A 300 -18.39 7.61 15.88
C ILE A 300 -18.10 7.51 17.39
N SER A 301 -19.06 7.04 18.18
CA SER A 301 -18.96 6.99 19.65
C SER A 301 -17.85 6.05 20.18
N TRP A 302 -17.54 4.94 19.50
CA TRP A 302 -16.51 4.01 19.97
C TRP A 302 -15.08 4.54 19.76
N MET A 303 -14.84 5.35 18.73
CA MET A 303 -13.50 5.89 18.45
C MET A 303 -13.14 7.03 19.41
N GLU A 304 -14.12 7.85 19.81
CA GLU A 304 -13.98 8.76 20.96
C GLU A 304 -13.64 8.00 22.25
N LYS A 305 -14.35 6.89 22.51
CA LYS A 305 -14.09 6.01 23.67
C LYS A 305 -12.71 5.36 23.62
N PHE A 306 -12.21 4.97 22.44
CA PHE A 306 -10.87 4.43 22.24
C PHE A 306 -9.78 5.48 22.55
N VAL A 307 -9.92 6.70 22.02
CA VAL A 307 -8.99 7.81 22.30
C VAL A 307 -9.01 8.18 23.79
N LEU A 308 -10.19 8.30 24.40
CA LEU A 308 -10.33 8.55 25.83
C LEU A 308 -9.65 7.45 26.65
N LYS A 309 -9.92 6.17 26.37
CA LYS A 309 -9.27 5.03 27.03
C LYS A 309 -7.75 5.06 26.88
N GLY A 310 -7.24 5.35 25.69
CA GLY A 310 -5.79 5.49 25.45
C GLY A 310 -5.14 6.59 26.29
N THR A 311 -5.88 7.66 26.62
CA THR A 311 -5.42 8.73 27.52
C THR A 311 -5.61 8.46 29.02
N GLU A 312 -6.54 7.58 29.41
CA GLU A 312 -6.81 7.21 30.81
C GLU A 312 -5.83 6.16 31.38
N ILE A 313 -5.16 5.37 30.54
CA ILE A 313 -4.22 4.32 30.98
C ILE A 313 -2.89 4.95 31.44
N THR A 314 -2.88 5.43 32.69
CA THR A 314 -1.70 6.07 33.31
C THR A 314 -0.62 5.07 33.74
N ALA A 315 0.00 4.39 32.78
CA ALA A 315 1.35 3.88 32.96
C ALA A 315 2.34 5.06 32.98
N PRO A 316 3.24 5.17 33.97
CA PRO A 316 4.09 6.35 34.12
C PRO A 316 5.15 6.43 33.02
N VAL A 317 4.97 7.37 32.08
CA VAL A 317 5.99 7.76 31.10
C VAL A 317 7.05 8.63 31.80
N PRO A 318 8.32 8.20 31.94
CA PRO A 318 9.32 8.93 32.73
C PRO A 318 9.91 10.14 31.97
N MET A 319 9.15 11.23 31.86
CA MET A 319 9.66 12.52 31.40
C MET A 319 10.62 13.12 32.45
N ALA A 320 11.93 12.91 32.28
CA ALA A 320 12.96 13.31 33.24
C ALA A 320 13.91 14.40 32.69
N PRO A 321 14.09 15.55 33.37
CA PRO A 321 15.09 16.56 33.02
C PRO A 321 16.52 16.15 33.45
N PRO A 322 17.58 16.76 32.90
CA PRO A 322 18.96 16.28 33.05
C PRO A 322 19.60 16.61 34.43
N GLY A 323 20.29 15.63 35.05
CA GLY A 323 21.00 15.85 36.32
C GLY A 323 21.76 14.65 36.94
N THR A 324 23.03 14.48 36.54
CA THR A 324 24.18 13.89 37.30
C THR A 324 23.99 12.91 38.49
N THR A 325 24.47 11.67 38.29
CA THR A 325 25.29 10.83 39.22
C THR A 325 24.86 10.58 40.69
N GLY A 326 24.66 9.30 41.04
CA GLY A 326 24.65 8.78 42.42
C GLY A 326 25.00 7.27 42.47
N LEU A 327 25.60 6.77 43.56
CA LEU A 327 26.08 5.38 43.66
C LEU A 327 25.04 4.40 44.25
N GLY A 328 24.92 3.23 43.62
CA GLY A 328 25.14 1.94 44.29
C GLY A 328 23.94 1.15 44.84
N GLY A 329 23.96 -0.17 44.60
CA GLY A 329 23.05 -1.14 45.22
C GLY A 329 22.86 -2.40 44.35
N PHE A 330 23.29 -3.57 44.84
CA PHE A 330 22.96 -4.88 44.27
C PHE A 330 21.89 -5.56 45.15
N GLU A 331 20.92 -6.27 44.56
CA GLU A 331 20.49 -7.59 45.07
C GLU A 331 19.62 -8.39 44.07
N VAL A 332 19.74 -9.72 44.13
CA VAL A 332 19.11 -10.81 43.32
C VAL A 332 19.20 -12.07 44.23
N PRO A 333 18.20 -12.97 44.45
CA PRO A 333 17.38 -13.71 43.47
C PRO A 333 15.86 -13.78 43.89
N SER A 334 15.00 -14.83 43.88
CA SER A 334 15.17 -16.29 43.70
C SER A 334 13.90 -17.16 43.46
N SER A 335 13.53 -17.38 42.19
CA SER A 335 13.07 -18.69 41.64
C SER A 335 11.71 -19.34 42.04
N LYS A 336 11.20 -20.18 41.11
CA LYS A 336 10.15 -21.25 41.25
C LYS A 336 8.69 -20.76 41.44
N GLY A 337 7.66 -21.43 40.90
CA GLY A 337 7.61 -22.59 40.00
C GLY A 337 6.50 -23.60 40.37
N GLY A 338 5.79 -24.17 39.39
CA GLY A 338 4.79 -25.23 39.65
C GLY A 338 3.87 -25.56 38.47
N THR A 339 3.89 -26.81 38.02
CA THR A 339 2.96 -27.41 37.02
C THR A 339 1.65 -27.87 37.66
N LEU A 340 0.51 -27.79 36.95
CA LEU A 340 -0.65 -28.66 37.19
C LEU A 340 -1.61 -28.77 35.97
N ARG A 341 -2.16 -29.98 35.77
CA ARG A 341 -3.27 -30.45 34.91
C ARG A 341 -3.69 -31.85 35.48
N PRO A 342 -4.85 -32.46 35.14
CA PRO A 342 -5.85 -32.08 34.13
C PRO A 342 -7.32 -32.07 34.66
N ASP A 343 -8.26 -31.87 33.71
CA ASP A 343 -9.68 -32.31 33.66
C ASP A 343 -10.65 -32.09 34.85
N ALA A 344 -11.74 -31.34 34.61
CA ALA A 344 -13.04 -31.94 34.20
C ALA A 344 -14.22 -30.93 34.19
N SER A 345 -14.67 -30.50 33.02
CA SER A 345 -16.10 -30.22 32.70
C SER A 345 -16.24 -29.81 31.22
N ALA A 346 -17.23 -30.37 30.52
CA ALA A 346 -17.47 -30.07 29.11
C ALA A 346 -18.44 -28.87 28.97
N LEU A 347 -17.96 -27.77 28.40
CA LEU A 347 -18.76 -26.58 28.10
C LEU A 347 -18.35 -25.97 26.74
N ASN A 348 -18.61 -26.70 25.66
CA ASN A 348 -18.18 -26.30 24.32
C ASN A 348 -19.16 -25.30 23.69
N VAL A 349 -18.85 -24.01 23.80
CA VAL A 349 -19.53 -22.91 23.10
C VAL A 349 -18.46 -21.97 22.53
N GLY A 350 -18.44 -21.76 21.21
CA GLY A 350 -17.60 -20.73 20.56
C GLY A 350 -16.08 -20.86 20.76
N VAL A 351 -15.55 -22.07 20.97
CA VAL A 351 -14.17 -22.26 21.46
C VAL A 351 -13.14 -22.23 20.32
N LEU A 352 -12.46 -21.09 20.14
CA LEU A 352 -11.24 -20.96 19.33
C LEU A 352 -10.01 -21.57 20.03
N HIS A 353 -10.07 -22.87 20.34
CA HIS A 353 -8.91 -23.63 20.83
C HIS A 353 -8.10 -24.18 19.66
N LEU A 354 -7.29 -23.31 19.05
CA LEU A 354 -6.17 -23.74 18.22
C LEU A 354 -4.92 -23.87 19.09
N VAL A 355 -4.26 -25.03 19.05
CA VAL A 355 -2.86 -25.14 19.50
C VAL A 355 -2.01 -24.68 18.32
N PRO A 356 -1.17 -23.64 18.44
CA PRO A 356 -0.42 -23.12 17.31
C PRO A 356 0.57 -24.17 16.79
N THR A 357 0.39 -24.57 15.53
CA THR A 357 1.37 -25.37 14.78
C THR A 357 2.52 -24.46 14.35
N LEU A 358 3.75 -24.79 14.78
CA LEU A 358 4.97 -24.08 14.39
C LEU A 358 5.42 -24.47 12.96
N GLU A 359 4.50 -24.41 12.01
CA GLU A 359 4.76 -24.59 10.59
C GLU A 359 5.05 -23.24 9.94
N VAL A 360 6.07 -23.19 9.08
CA VAL A 360 6.53 -21.93 8.48
C VAL A 360 5.58 -21.53 7.34
N PHE A 361 4.92 -20.40 7.51
CA PHE A 361 4.09 -19.76 6.49
C PHE A 361 4.71 -18.41 6.07
N PRO A 362 4.71 -18.02 4.77
CA PRO A 362 4.14 -18.74 3.62
C PRO A 362 4.91 -20.00 3.23
N LEU A 363 4.20 -20.97 2.65
CA LEU A 363 4.79 -22.18 2.07
C LEU A 363 5.49 -21.85 0.74
N LEU A 364 6.72 -21.35 0.83
CA LEU A 364 7.55 -20.97 -0.33
C LEU A 364 7.80 -22.18 -1.25
N ALA A 365 7.49 -22.02 -2.55
CA ALA A 365 7.64 -23.09 -3.54
C ALA A 365 9.10 -23.53 -3.77
N ASP A 366 10.06 -22.62 -3.60
CA ASP A 366 11.48 -22.92 -3.42
C ASP A 366 12.11 -21.95 -2.42
N PRO A 367 12.29 -22.35 -1.15
CA PRO A 367 12.93 -21.52 -0.12
C PRO A 367 14.39 -21.15 -0.41
N LYS A 368 15.04 -21.77 -1.42
CA LYS A 368 16.47 -21.53 -1.73
C LYS A 368 16.69 -20.46 -2.79
N THR A 369 15.66 -20.09 -3.55
CA THR A 369 15.72 -19.04 -4.56
C THR A 369 14.83 -17.83 -4.24
N TYR A 370 14.09 -17.89 -3.13
CA TYR A 370 13.38 -16.75 -2.57
C TYR A 370 14.37 -15.74 -1.95
N GLU A 371 14.38 -14.53 -2.50
CA GLU A 371 15.12 -13.37 -2.01
C GLU A 371 14.09 -12.32 -1.54
N PRO A 372 13.91 -12.10 -0.22
CA PRO A 372 12.98 -11.09 0.28
C PRO A 372 13.49 -9.66 0.11
N ASN A 373 14.79 -9.49 -0.16
CA ASN A 373 15.40 -8.18 -0.31
C ASN A 373 15.04 -7.53 -1.66
N THR A 374 14.13 -6.56 -1.63
CA THR A 374 13.78 -5.72 -2.78
C THR A 374 14.77 -4.58 -3.04
N ILE A 375 15.73 -4.36 -2.13
CA ILE A 375 16.75 -3.29 -2.18
C ILE A 375 18.13 -3.94 -2.05
N ASP A 376 19.04 -3.57 -2.95
CA ASP A 376 20.43 -4.03 -2.95
C ASP A 376 21.33 -2.98 -2.28
N LEU A 377 21.80 -3.28 -1.07
CA LEU A 377 22.67 -2.37 -0.30
C LEU A 377 24.13 -2.41 -0.76
N ALA A 378 24.42 -3.09 -1.88
CA ALA A 378 25.64 -2.85 -2.65
C ALA A 378 25.60 -1.54 -3.45
N ASP A 379 24.41 -0.94 -3.67
CA ASP A 379 24.33 0.44 -4.16
C ASP A 379 24.66 1.41 -3.01
N HIS A 380 25.65 2.29 -3.25
CA HIS A 380 26.13 3.21 -2.23
C HIS A 380 25.10 4.27 -1.83
N SER A 381 24.17 4.62 -2.73
CA SER A 381 23.12 5.62 -2.49
C SER A 381 21.98 5.07 -1.62
N GLU A 382 21.55 3.84 -1.86
CA GLU A 382 20.63 3.12 -0.95
C GLU A 382 21.31 2.89 0.41
N LEU A 383 22.59 2.49 0.42
CA LEU A 383 23.34 2.31 1.67
C LEU A 383 23.44 3.61 2.49
N GLU A 384 23.74 4.75 1.85
CA GLU A 384 23.81 6.06 2.51
C GLU A 384 22.43 6.52 3.03
N TYR A 385 21.36 6.30 2.25
CA TYR A 385 19.99 6.60 2.66
C TYR A 385 19.57 5.76 3.88
N TRP A 386 19.70 4.43 3.83
CA TRP A 386 19.29 3.56 4.93
C TRP A 386 20.18 3.69 6.17
N PHE A 387 21.47 3.98 6.00
CA PHE A 387 22.35 4.37 7.11
C PHE A 387 21.84 5.64 7.82
N THR A 388 21.47 6.66 7.05
CA THR A 388 20.98 7.94 7.57
C THR A 388 19.68 7.74 8.35
N VAL A 389 18.69 7.09 7.74
CA VAL A 389 17.38 6.79 8.38
C VAL A 389 17.55 5.99 9.67
N LEU A 390 18.43 4.98 9.70
CA LEU A 390 18.67 4.18 10.90
C LEU A 390 19.44 4.92 11.99
N SER A 391 20.30 5.86 11.61
CA SER A 391 21.06 6.70 12.56
C SER A 391 20.18 7.80 13.17
N GLU A 392 19.31 8.44 12.37
CA GLU A 392 18.36 9.45 12.85
C GLU A 392 17.30 8.87 13.80
N HIS A 393 16.80 7.66 13.55
CA HIS A 393 15.84 6.97 14.42
C HIS A 393 16.46 6.18 15.58
N LEU A 394 17.79 6.09 15.69
CA LEU A 394 18.44 5.33 16.76
C LEU A 394 18.08 5.83 18.18
N PRO A 395 17.99 7.14 18.48
CA PRO A 395 17.57 7.63 19.80
C PRO A 395 16.14 7.21 20.15
N ASP A 396 15.18 7.36 19.23
CA ASP A 396 13.79 6.93 19.43
C ASP A 396 13.69 5.42 19.73
N LEU A 397 14.54 4.61 19.11
CA LEU A 397 14.58 3.17 19.32
C LEU A 397 15.19 2.81 20.68
N VAL A 398 16.24 3.52 21.11
CA VAL A 398 16.83 3.39 22.44
C VAL A 398 15.79 3.72 23.51
N ASP A 399 15.06 4.83 23.39
CA ASP A 399 14.05 5.23 24.36
C ASP A 399 12.90 4.21 24.46
N LYS A 400 12.46 3.64 23.33
CA LYS A 400 11.45 2.57 23.30
C LYS A 400 11.94 1.29 23.98
N ALA A 401 13.15 0.84 23.65
CA ALA A 401 13.77 -0.34 24.26
C ALA A 401 14.03 -0.16 25.77
N VAL A 402 14.47 1.03 26.19
CA VAL A 402 14.63 1.39 27.60
C VAL A 402 13.26 1.40 28.32
N ALA A 403 12.20 1.88 27.66
CA ALA A 403 10.86 1.90 28.21
C ALA A 403 10.19 0.52 28.29
N SER A 404 10.45 -0.41 27.37
CA SER A 404 9.91 -1.78 27.45
C SER A 404 10.52 -2.55 28.64
N GLU A 405 11.76 -2.23 29.02
CA GLU A 405 12.47 -2.72 30.21
C GLU A 405 12.29 -1.80 31.46
N GLY A 406 11.18 -1.07 31.51
CA GLY A 406 10.73 -0.32 32.70
C GLY A 406 11.51 0.96 33.02
N GLY A 407 12.32 1.48 32.10
CA GLY A 407 13.03 2.75 32.25
C GLY A 407 14.17 2.76 33.27
N THR A 408 14.60 1.57 33.73
CA THR A 408 15.60 1.43 34.80
C THR A 408 16.96 1.98 34.39
N ASP A 409 17.78 2.40 35.36
CA ASP A 409 19.15 2.86 35.08
C ASP A 409 20.08 1.75 34.59
N ASP A 410 19.65 0.48 34.67
CA ASP A 410 20.31 -0.63 33.98
C ASP A 410 19.89 -0.70 32.52
N ALA A 411 18.58 -0.67 32.23
CA ALA A 411 18.06 -0.57 30.87
C ALA A 411 18.69 0.62 30.12
N LYS A 412 18.78 1.81 30.71
CA LYS A 412 19.48 2.97 30.12
C LYS A 412 20.93 2.64 29.74
N ARG A 413 21.71 2.04 30.66
CA ARG A 413 23.11 1.64 30.41
C ARG A 413 23.24 0.57 29.32
N ARG A 414 22.25 -0.33 29.18
CA ARG A 414 22.19 -1.29 28.07
C ARG A 414 21.81 -0.63 26.74
N GLY A 415 20.85 0.32 26.76
CA GLY A 415 20.44 1.10 25.60
C GLY A 415 21.58 1.97 25.03
N ASP A 416 22.31 2.65 25.91
CA ASP A 416 23.57 3.34 25.60
C ASP A 416 24.61 2.42 24.95
N ALA A 417 24.71 1.16 25.39
CA ALA A 417 25.67 0.18 24.88
C ALA A 417 25.23 -0.37 23.51
N PHE A 418 23.94 -0.69 23.35
CA PHE A 418 23.30 -1.00 22.07
C PHE A 418 23.52 0.11 21.05
N ALA A 419 23.25 1.37 21.41
CA ALA A 419 23.41 2.51 20.51
C ALA A 419 24.85 2.62 19.98
N ARG A 420 25.86 2.46 20.86
CA ARG A 420 27.28 2.47 20.46
C ARG A 420 27.66 1.27 19.59
N ALA A 421 27.20 0.06 19.95
CA ALA A 421 27.51 -1.16 19.19
C ALA A 421 26.89 -1.13 17.80
N PHE A 422 25.59 -0.81 17.70
CA PHE A 422 24.88 -0.70 16.43
C PHE A 422 25.44 0.43 15.56
N SER A 423 25.77 1.60 16.13
CA SER A 423 26.46 2.67 15.39
C SER A 423 27.82 2.21 14.83
N ALA A 424 28.59 1.41 15.59
CA ALA A 424 29.87 0.87 15.12
C ALA A 424 29.68 -0.18 14.01
N HIS A 425 28.62 -0.98 14.06
CA HIS A 425 28.25 -1.89 12.96
C HIS A 425 27.82 -1.13 11.70
N LEU A 426 27.00 -0.09 11.83
CA LEU A 426 26.60 0.77 10.72
C LEU A 426 27.81 1.50 10.10
N ALA A 427 28.71 2.04 10.91
CA ALA A 427 29.94 2.69 10.41
C ALA A 427 30.85 1.69 9.67
N ARG A 428 31.05 0.48 10.22
CA ARG A 428 31.82 -0.57 9.53
C ARG A 428 31.16 -1.01 8.22
N LEU A 429 29.84 -0.98 8.15
CA LEU A 429 29.10 -1.29 6.91
C LEU A 429 29.30 -0.21 5.84
N MET A 430 29.44 1.07 6.20
CA MET A 430 29.82 2.13 5.25
C MET A 430 31.27 2.00 4.79
N GLU A 431 32.21 1.70 5.69
CA GLU A 431 33.64 1.58 5.37
C GLU A 431 33.97 0.33 4.56
N GLU A 432 33.34 -0.81 4.89
CA GLU A 432 33.56 -2.10 4.24
C GLU A 432 32.22 -2.83 3.93
N PRO A 433 31.42 -2.39 2.95
CA PRO A 433 30.13 -3.03 2.63
C PRO A 433 30.24 -4.53 2.36
N ALA A 434 31.32 -4.94 1.68
CA ALA A 434 31.60 -6.34 1.36
C ALA A 434 31.92 -7.21 2.59
N ALA A 435 32.24 -6.63 3.75
CA ALA A 435 32.62 -7.35 4.97
C ALA A 435 31.41 -7.91 5.77
N TYR A 436 30.24 -7.98 5.13
CA TYR A 436 29.05 -8.73 5.53
C TYR A 436 28.52 -9.67 4.41
N GLY A 437 29.13 -9.69 3.22
CA GLY A 437 28.63 -10.43 2.05
C GLY A 437 27.62 -9.64 1.23
N LYS A 438 26.67 -10.33 0.58
CA LYS A 438 25.53 -9.67 -0.12
C LYS A 438 24.51 -9.25 0.94
N LEU A 439 24.43 -7.95 1.24
CA LEU A 439 23.47 -7.41 2.19
C LEU A 439 22.26 -6.79 1.46
N GLY A 440 21.06 -7.00 1.98
CA GLY A 440 19.88 -6.23 1.62
C GLY A 440 19.16 -5.71 2.88
N LEU A 441 18.13 -4.88 2.69
CA LEU A 441 17.45 -4.19 3.78
C LEU A 441 16.93 -5.12 4.89
N ALA A 442 16.41 -6.30 4.55
CA ALA A 442 15.92 -7.24 5.55
C ALA A 442 17.02 -7.69 6.51
N ASN A 443 18.23 -7.93 6.00
CA ASN A 443 19.39 -8.32 6.81
C ASN A 443 19.94 -7.17 7.66
N LEU A 444 19.84 -5.92 7.17
CA LEU A 444 20.21 -4.73 7.93
C LEU A 444 19.24 -4.47 9.11
N LEU A 445 17.95 -4.71 8.89
CA LEU A 445 16.93 -4.65 9.93
C LEU A 445 17.04 -5.83 10.91
N GLU A 446 17.35 -7.03 10.43
CA GLU A 446 17.58 -8.20 11.30
C GLU A 446 18.80 -8.00 12.22
N LEU A 447 19.91 -7.46 11.70
CA LEU A 447 21.09 -7.06 12.49
C LEU A 447 20.73 -6.09 13.62
N ARG A 448 19.81 -5.15 13.39
CA ARG A 448 19.31 -4.21 14.41
C ARG A 448 18.59 -4.95 15.54
N GLU A 449 17.72 -5.90 15.20
CA GLU A 449 17.00 -6.72 16.19
C GLU A 449 17.93 -7.72 16.89
N GLU A 450 18.97 -8.24 16.22
CA GLU A 450 20.01 -9.05 16.87
C GLU A 450 20.80 -8.24 17.90
N CYS A 451 21.23 -7.02 17.56
CA CYS A 451 21.88 -6.13 18.52
C CYS A 451 20.96 -5.79 19.70
N LEU A 452 19.67 -5.48 19.47
CA LEU A 452 18.72 -5.28 20.57
C LEU A 452 18.64 -6.50 21.50
N ARG A 453 18.51 -7.71 20.94
CA ARG A 453 18.46 -8.96 21.69
C ARG A 453 19.76 -9.24 22.46
N GLU A 454 20.93 -8.93 21.90
CA GLU A 454 22.23 -9.05 22.59
C GLU A 454 22.24 -8.19 23.88
N PHE A 455 21.82 -6.93 23.79
CA PHE A 455 21.71 -6.01 24.93
C PHE A 455 20.47 -6.25 25.83
N GLN A 456 19.83 -7.42 25.70
CA GLN A 456 18.69 -7.87 26.50
C GLN A 456 17.45 -6.97 26.33
N PHE A 457 17.17 -6.55 25.11
CA PHE A 457 15.90 -5.98 24.68
C PHE A 457 15.23 -6.98 23.72
N VAL A 458 14.34 -7.81 24.26
CA VAL A 458 13.68 -8.88 23.48
C VAL A 458 12.58 -8.31 22.58
N ASP A 459 11.87 -7.29 23.06
CA ASP A 459 10.81 -6.58 22.33
C ASP A 459 10.83 -5.10 22.78
N ALA A 460 11.28 -4.20 21.91
CA ALA A 460 11.34 -2.76 22.17
C ALA A 460 9.95 -2.08 22.11
N TYR A 461 8.93 -2.75 21.57
CA TYR A 461 7.59 -2.21 21.33
C TYR A 461 6.54 -2.78 22.29
N ARG A 462 6.87 -3.78 23.09
CA ARG A 462 5.98 -4.48 24.02
C ARG A 462 5.08 -3.57 24.87
N SER A 463 5.62 -2.48 25.42
CA SER A 463 4.89 -1.54 26.27
C SER A 463 3.95 -0.60 25.49
N ILE A 464 4.16 -0.48 24.17
CA ILE A 464 3.26 0.20 23.23
C ILE A 464 2.16 -0.78 22.82
N LYS A 465 2.53 -1.96 22.29
CA LYS A 465 1.60 -3.03 21.89
C LYS A 465 0.63 -3.42 23.02
N GLN A 466 1.10 -3.53 24.26
CA GLN A 466 0.23 -3.82 25.41
C GLN A 466 -0.83 -2.72 25.60
N ARG A 467 -0.46 -1.44 25.51
CA ARG A 467 -1.39 -0.31 25.69
C ARG A 467 -2.42 -0.23 24.56
N GLU A 468 -1.99 -0.48 23.33
CA GLU A 468 -2.86 -0.55 22.15
C GLU A 468 -3.84 -1.71 22.29
N ASN A 469 -3.36 -2.91 22.63
CA ASN A 469 -4.21 -4.08 22.91
C ASN A 469 -5.22 -3.83 24.06
N GLU A 470 -4.80 -3.19 25.16
CA GLU A 470 -5.68 -2.85 26.29
C GLU A 470 -6.78 -1.84 25.89
N ALA A 471 -6.44 -0.82 25.08
CA ALA A 471 -7.41 0.14 24.56
C ALA A 471 -8.40 -0.51 23.58
N SER A 472 -7.90 -1.40 22.71
CA SER A 472 -8.70 -2.13 21.72
C SER A 472 -9.65 -3.14 22.36
N LEU A 473 -9.20 -3.94 23.34
CA LEU A 473 -10.08 -4.82 24.13
C LEU A 473 -11.20 -4.04 24.85
N ALA A 474 -10.95 -2.79 25.25
CA ALA A 474 -11.93 -1.95 25.96
C ALA A 474 -13.05 -1.37 25.06
N VAL A 475 -12.93 -1.48 23.72
CA VAL A 475 -13.97 -1.06 22.75
C VAL A 475 -14.46 -2.20 21.84
N LEU A 476 -13.78 -3.35 21.83
CA LEU A 476 -14.12 -4.52 21.01
C LEU A 476 -15.58 -4.98 21.19
N SER A 477 -16.14 -4.92 22.41
CA SER A 477 -17.55 -5.27 22.65
C SER A 477 -18.53 -4.32 21.97
N ASP A 478 -18.25 -3.02 21.95
CA ASP A 478 -19.13 -2.04 21.29
C ASP A 478 -19.05 -2.22 19.77
N LEU A 479 -17.83 -2.38 19.23
CA LEU A 479 -17.59 -2.65 17.81
C LEU A 479 -18.30 -3.92 17.34
N LEU A 480 -18.23 -5.01 18.12
CA LEU A 480 -18.91 -6.25 17.80
C LEU A 480 -20.44 -6.15 17.91
N VAL A 481 -20.97 -5.34 18.83
CA VAL A 481 -22.41 -5.03 18.89
C VAL A 481 -22.86 -4.19 17.70
N GLU A 482 -22.01 -3.26 17.22
CA GLU A 482 -22.26 -2.49 16.01
C GLU A 482 -22.34 -3.44 14.79
N ILE A 483 -21.32 -4.29 14.60
CA ILE A 483 -21.26 -5.32 13.53
C ILE A 483 -22.39 -6.35 13.62
N ASP A 484 -22.85 -6.74 14.82
CA ASP A 484 -24.00 -7.63 15.01
C ASP A 484 -25.37 -6.95 14.85
N SER A 485 -25.41 -5.61 14.88
CA SER A 485 -26.63 -4.82 14.63
C SER A 485 -26.82 -4.47 13.14
N MET A 486 -25.76 -4.63 12.35
CA MET A 486 -25.70 -4.42 10.91
C MET A 486 -26.34 -5.59 10.13
N THR A 487 -26.80 -5.29 8.91
CA THR A 487 -27.20 -6.31 7.93
C THR A 487 -26.01 -7.16 7.46
N GLU A 488 -26.26 -8.29 6.79
CA GLU A 488 -25.19 -9.21 6.34
C GLU A 488 -24.22 -8.55 5.34
N ASP A 489 -24.70 -7.54 4.60
CA ASP A 489 -23.93 -6.71 3.67
C ASP A 489 -23.12 -5.63 4.40
N GLU A 490 -23.74 -4.88 5.32
CA GLU A 490 -23.06 -3.86 6.15
C GLU A 490 -21.97 -4.48 7.04
N SER A 491 -22.23 -5.65 7.64
CA SER A 491 -21.24 -6.40 8.44
C SER A 491 -19.99 -6.73 7.60
N GLN A 492 -20.19 -7.16 6.35
CA GLN A 492 -19.09 -7.47 5.44
C GLN A 492 -18.34 -6.22 4.96
N GLN A 493 -19.02 -5.08 4.82
CA GLN A 493 -18.37 -3.80 4.51
C GLN A 493 -17.53 -3.30 5.69
N ASN A 494 -18.02 -3.44 6.93
CA ASN A 494 -17.26 -3.02 8.11
C ASN A 494 -16.06 -3.95 8.37
N ALA A 495 -16.19 -5.26 8.13
CA ALA A 495 -15.06 -6.19 8.19
C ALA A 495 -13.91 -5.82 7.21
N LYS A 496 -14.23 -5.27 6.03
CA LYS A 496 -13.24 -4.69 5.08
C LYS A 496 -12.72 -3.31 5.53
N ALA A 497 -13.54 -2.47 6.14
CA ALA A 497 -13.12 -1.14 6.62
C ALA A 497 -12.11 -1.23 7.79
N VAL A 498 -12.31 -2.24 8.63
CA VAL A 498 -11.54 -2.54 9.85
C VAL A 498 -10.30 -3.41 9.56
N GLU A 499 -10.21 -4.02 8.36
CA GLU A 499 -8.99 -4.64 7.82
C GLU A 499 -7.82 -3.65 7.84
N GLY A 500 -6.70 -4.00 8.49
CA GLY A 500 -5.55 -3.11 8.69
C GLY A 500 -5.61 -2.22 9.95
N ALA A 501 -6.64 -2.36 10.80
CA ALA A 501 -6.48 -2.08 12.23
C ALA A 501 -5.61 -3.15 12.90
N ASP A 502 -5.34 -3.01 14.21
CA ASP A 502 -4.57 -4.00 14.99
C ASP A 502 -5.22 -5.41 14.98
N VAL A 503 -4.54 -6.41 15.53
CA VAL A 503 -5.06 -7.79 15.55
C VAL A 503 -6.43 -7.88 16.25
N ILE A 504 -6.69 -7.08 17.28
CA ILE A 504 -7.86 -7.18 18.14
C ILE A 504 -9.09 -6.53 17.51
N LEU A 505 -8.97 -5.31 17.00
CA LEU A 505 -10.06 -4.64 16.27
C LEU A 505 -10.16 -5.14 14.83
N GLY A 506 -9.03 -5.32 14.15
CA GLY A 506 -8.93 -5.71 12.76
C GLY A 506 -9.19 -7.19 12.51
N MET A 507 -8.21 -8.02 12.88
CA MET A 507 -8.15 -9.41 12.44
C MET A 507 -9.18 -10.31 13.14
N LEU A 508 -9.51 -10.08 14.41
CA LEU A 508 -10.45 -10.94 15.14
C LEU A 508 -11.91 -10.81 14.69
N PRO A 509 -12.49 -9.61 14.44
CA PRO A 509 -13.82 -9.49 13.84
C PRO A 509 -13.90 -10.05 12.41
N LEU A 510 -12.87 -9.84 11.59
CA LEU A 510 -12.78 -10.46 10.26
C LEU A 510 -12.76 -11.99 10.33
N ALA A 511 -11.91 -12.56 11.19
CA ALA A 511 -11.85 -14.00 11.43
C ALA A 511 -13.19 -14.56 11.95
N ARG A 512 -13.83 -13.85 12.89
CA ARG A 512 -15.16 -14.19 13.43
C ARG A 512 -16.22 -14.26 12.33
N GLU A 513 -16.23 -13.31 11.40
CA GLU A 513 -17.22 -13.27 10.31
C GLU A 513 -16.98 -14.37 9.27
N LEU A 514 -15.73 -14.64 8.92
CA LEU A 514 -15.35 -15.78 8.07
C LEU A 514 -15.77 -17.12 8.71
N LEU A 515 -15.55 -17.29 10.02
CA LEU A 515 -15.98 -18.48 10.78
C LEU A 515 -17.51 -18.61 10.83
N ARG A 516 -18.26 -17.51 10.99
CA ARG A 516 -19.74 -17.52 10.91
C ARG A 516 -20.26 -18.03 9.56
N ARG A 517 -19.52 -17.76 8.48
CA ARG A 517 -19.82 -18.20 7.11
C ARG A 517 -19.32 -19.62 6.81
N GLY A 518 -18.79 -20.34 7.81
CA GLY A 518 -18.29 -21.71 7.66
C GLY A 518 -16.93 -21.81 6.97
N THR A 519 -16.17 -20.73 6.92
CA THR A 519 -14.79 -20.74 6.40
C THR A 519 -13.82 -21.18 7.49
N GLU A 520 -12.90 -22.08 7.17
CA GLU A 520 -11.78 -22.40 8.07
C GLU A 520 -10.77 -21.24 8.06
N VAL A 521 -10.46 -20.69 9.24
CA VAL A 521 -9.56 -19.54 9.40
C VAL A 521 -8.32 -19.95 10.17
N VAL A 522 -7.15 -19.70 9.59
CA VAL A 522 -5.85 -19.81 10.25
C VAL A 522 -5.33 -18.40 10.52
N LEU A 523 -5.10 -18.07 11.79
CA LEU A 523 -4.40 -16.85 12.17
C LEU A 523 -2.89 -17.12 12.15
N VAL A 524 -2.13 -16.26 11.46
CA VAL A 524 -0.67 -16.31 11.37
C VAL A 524 -0.10 -15.10 12.11
N ALA A 525 1.00 -15.29 12.83
CA ALA A 525 1.67 -14.27 13.63
C ALA A 525 3.18 -14.54 13.66
N ASN A 526 3.99 -13.51 13.92
CA ASN A 526 5.44 -13.61 13.77
C ASN A 526 6.08 -14.52 14.83
N SER A 527 7.15 -15.23 14.47
CA SER A 527 7.90 -16.07 15.41
C SER A 527 8.74 -15.27 16.41
N LEU A 528 9.07 -14.02 16.07
CA LEU A 528 9.83 -13.05 16.85
C LEU A 528 9.14 -11.67 16.79
N PRO A 529 9.35 -10.78 17.77
CA PRO A 529 8.81 -9.42 17.73
C PRO A 529 9.26 -8.63 16.49
N ALA A 530 8.34 -7.83 15.96
CA ALA A 530 8.58 -6.85 14.90
C ALA A 530 7.77 -5.57 15.19
N LEU A 531 8.01 -4.51 14.42
CA LEU A 531 7.37 -3.20 14.61
C LEU A 531 5.84 -3.31 14.53
N ASN A 532 5.18 -3.05 15.65
CA ASN A 532 3.72 -3.07 15.83
C ASN A 532 3.02 -4.42 15.52
N ASP A 533 3.79 -5.51 15.41
CA ASP A 533 3.28 -6.85 15.10
C ASP A 533 3.08 -7.72 16.36
N VAL A 534 2.08 -8.60 16.28
CA VAL A 534 1.80 -9.64 17.28
C VAL A 534 2.62 -10.89 16.97
N THR A 535 3.23 -11.49 18.00
CA THR A 535 3.93 -12.77 17.90
C THR A 535 3.01 -13.97 18.11
N ALA A 536 3.41 -15.14 17.61
CA ALA A 536 2.73 -16.41 17.84
C ALA A 536 2.66 -16.84 19.33
N MET A 537 3.44 -16.18 20.21
CA MET A 537 3.38 -16.35 21.67
C MET A 537 2.38 -15.39 22.34
N GLU A 538 2.18 -14.19 21.80
CA GLU A 538 1.18 -13.21 22.29
C GLU A 538 -0.24 -13.53 21.78
N LEU A 539 -0.36 -14.03 20.55
CA LEU A 539 -1.63 -14.28 19.88
C LEU A 539 -2.62 -15.15 20.69
N PRO A 540 -2.23 -16.27 21.33
CA PRO A 540 -3.18 -17.12 22.06
C PRO A 540 -3.84 -16.41 23.25
N ASP A 541 -3.08 -15.60 23.99
CA ASP A 541 -3.59 -14.83 25.13
C ASP A 541 -4.49 -13.67 24.65
N ILE A 542 -4.09 -12.98 23.56
CA ILE A 542 -4.92 -11.95 22.91
C ILE A 542 -6.28 -12.51 22.46
N VAL A 543 -6.28 -13.67 21.79
CA VAL A 543 -7.51 -14.39 21.38
C VAL A 543 -8.33 -14.80 22.60
N ALA A 544 -7.69 -15.26 23.68
CA ALA A 544 -8.37 -15.67 24.91
C ALA A 544 -9.05 -14.51 25.66
N GLU A 545 -8.42 -13.33 25.73
CA GLU A 545 -9.06 -12.13 26.30
C GLU A 545 -10.22 -11.63 25.42
N ALA A 546 -10.03 -11.54 24.10
CA ALA A 546 -11.09 -11.17 23.17
C ALA A 546 -12.30 -12.12 23.22
N ALA A 547 -12.07 -13.43 23.40
CA ALA A 547 -13.13 -14.42 23.56
C ALA A 547 -14.00 -14.20 24.81
N LYS A 548 -13.43 -13.67 25.91
CA LYS A 548 -14.22 -13.31 27.11
C LYS A 548 -15.18 -12.16 26.81
N VAL A 549 -14.68 -11.12 26.12
CA VAL A 549 -15.46 -9.95 25.70
C VAL A 549 -16.63 -10.35 24.80
N ILE A 550 -16.40 -11.29 23.86
CA ILE A 550 -17.45 -11.88 23.01
C ILE A 550 -18.52 -12.59 23.85
N LEU A 551 -18.10 -13.46 24.78
CA LEU A 551 -19.03 -14.25 25.61
C LEU A 551 -19.88 -13.38 26.55
N GLU A 552 -19.30 -12.33 27.12
CA GLU A 552 -20.02 -11.41 28.03
C GLU A 552 -21.08 -10.58 27.27
N GLY A 553 -20.77 -10.11 26.04
CA GLY A 553 -21.73 -9.44 25.17
C GLY A 553 -22.94 -10.30 24.82
N MET A 554 -22.73 -11.60 24.56
CA MET A 554 -23.82 -12.54 24.23
C MET A 554 -24.74 -12.89 25.43
N GLY A 555 -24.40 -12.48 26.66
CA GLY A 555 -25.13 -12.84 27.88
C GLY A 555 -26.62 -12.49 27.88
N ARG A 556 -27.05 -11.46 27.13
CA ARG A 556 -28.49 -11.10 27.01
C ARG A 556 -29.27 -12.02 26.08
N ALA A 557 -28.63 -12.63 25.07
CA ALA A 557 -29.29 -13.46 24.06
C ALA A 557 -29.60 -14.89 24.54
N ILE A 558 -28.87 -15.36 25.57
CA ILE A 558 -29.07 -16.69 26.18
C ILE A 558 -30.51 -16.85 26.71
N HIS A 559 -31.11 -15.78 27.22
CA HIS A 559 -32.42 -15.83 27.87
C HIS A 559 -33.61 -15.94 26.89
N THR A 560 -33.44 -15.53 25.63
CA THR A 560 -34.44 -15.66 24.56
C THR A 560 -34.33 -17.00 23.81
N ASN A 561 -33.10 -17.48 23.60
CA ASN A 561 -32.84 -18.66 22.77
C ASN A 561 -32.95 -20.01 23.52
N PHE A 562 -33.25 -20.00 24.82
CA PHE A 562 -33.27 -21.18 25.71
C PHE A 562 -34.14 -22.37 25.23
N ASN A 563 -35.15 -22.12 24.39
CA ASN A 563 -36.02 -23.17 23.82
C ASN A 563 -35.81 -23.44 22.31
N ALA A 564 -34.84 -22.77 21.67
CA ALA A 564 -34.62 -22.90 20.23
C ALA A 564 -33.86 -24.20 19.90
N ARG A 565 -34.53 -25.14 19.21
CA ARG A 565 -33.92 -26.41 18.77
C ARG A 565 -33.39 -26.28 17.34
N PHE A 566 -32.07 -26.10 17.22
CA PHE A 566 -31.37 -26.21 15.94
C PHE A 566 -30.73 -27.60 15.77
N LYS A 567 -30.64 -28.06 14.52
CA LYS A 567 -29.96 -29.31 14.16
C LYS A 567 -28.52 -29.00 13.71
N CYS A 568 -27.56 -29.29 14.58
CA CYS A 568 -26.16 -29.42 14.22
C CYS A 568 -25.56 -30.55 15.06
N ASP A 569 -25.31 -31.70 14.44
CA ASP A 569 -24.57 -32.80 15.05
C ASP A 569 -23.08 -32.59 14.72
N ALA A 570 -22.26 -32.35 15.74
CA ALA A 570 -20.85 -31.97 15.56
C ALA A 570 -19.90 -33.17 15.56
N LEU A 571 -18.82 -33.03 14.78
CA LEU A 571 -17.59 -33.85 14.77
C LEU A 571 -17.71 -35.35 14.44
N LYS A 572 -16.92 -35.80 13.46
CA LYS A 572 -16.24 -37.10 13.59
C LYS A 572 -14.95 -37.18 12.79
N GLU A 573 -13.85 -37.36 13.54
CA GLU A 573 -12.51 -37.84 13.15
C GLU A 573 -11.80 -37.11 12.00
#